data_AF-A0A933YIL5-F1
#
_entry.id   AF-A0A933YIL5-F1
#
_cell.length_a   1.000
_cell.length_b   1.000
_cell.length_c   1.000
_cell.angle_alpha   90.00
_cell.angle_beta   90.00
_cell.angle_gamma   90.00
#
_symmetry.space_group_name_H-M   'P 1'
#
loop_
_entity.id
_entity.type
_entity.pdbx_description
1 polymer ?
#
loop_
_entity_poly.entity_id
_entity_poly.type
_entity_poly.pdbx_seq_one_letter_code
_entity_poly.pdbx_strand_id
1 'polypeptide(L)'
;MKIKRNTNSKQSGTMEFLVYREDSKYVGVCLTFDIVEEGKDPVELMKSIKEAAELHLETVIKNNLPDDLLNRYAPDEYWQKYFEAARQIEHRPTSRSGFLTISPYSSAMMPQFA
;
A
#
# COMPACT_ATOMS: atom_id res chain seq x y z
N MET A 1 -3.91 9.94 17.42
CA MET A 1 -4.98 9.11 16.83
C MET A 1 -4.63 7.65 17.06
N LYS A 2 -5.53 6.79 17.54
CA LYS A 2 -5.26 5.34 17.57
C LYS A 2 -5.55 4.77 16.18
N ILE A 3 -4.51 4.38 15.44
CA ILE A 3 -4.65 3.78 14.12
C ILE A 3 -4.98 2.30 14.32
N LYS A 4 -6.15 1.86 13.85
CA LYS A 4 -6.54 0.44 13.81
C LYS A 4 -6.17 -0.12 12.44
N ARG A 5 -5.42 -1.21 12.41
CA ARG A 5 -4.96 -1.88 11.19
C ARG A 5 -5.60 -3.26 11.09
N ASN A 6 -5.97 -3.68 9.88
CA ASN A 6 -6.49 -5.03 9.64
C ASN A 6 -5.33 -6.02 9.64
N THR A 7 -5.46 -7.13 10.37
CA THR A 7 -4.49 -8.22 10.31
C THR A 7 -4.66 -9.01 9.03
N ASN A 8 -3.58 -9.12 8.28
CA ASN A 8 -3.47 -9.87 7.05
C ASN A 8 -2.99 -11.30 7.30
N SER A 9 -3.40 -12.20 6.41
CA SER A 9 -3.01 -13.61 6.40
C SER A 9 -2.56 -14.04 5.00
N LYS A 10 -1.99 -15.24 4.88
CA LYS A 10 -1.66 -15.83 3.58
C LYS A 10 -2.91 -16.12 2.73
N GLN A 11 -4.08 -16.25 3.36
CA GLN A 11 -5.35 -16.55 2.70
C GLN A 11 -6.05 -15.30 2.19
N SER A 12 -6.01 -14.20 2.95
CA SER A 12 -6.66 -12.94 2.59
C SER A 12 -6.12 -11.76 3.38
N GLY A 13 -6.32 -10.57 2.80
CA GLY A 13 -5.96 -9.30 3.43
C GLY A 13 -6.21 -8.10 2.53
N THR A 14 -5.76 -6.93 2.96
CA THR A 14 -5.77 -5.70 2.18
C THR A 14 -4.37 -5.11 2.09
N MET A 15 -4.04 -4.58 0.91
CA MET A 15 -2.86 -3.73 0.70
C MET A 15 -3.33 -2.29 0.53
N GLU A 16 -2.91 -1.40 1.42
CA GLU A 16 -3.21 0.03 1.34
C GLU A 16 -2.03 0.79 0.74
N PHE A 17 -2.31 1.65 -0.23
CA PHE A 17 -1.30 2.43 -0.93
C PHE A 17 -1.57 3.92 -0.80
N LEU A 18 -0.49 4.67 -0.66
CA LEU A 18 -0.45 6.12 -0.62
C LEU A 18 0.60 6.60 -1.63
N VAL A 19 0.23 7.48 -2.55
CA VAL A 19 1.19 8.27 -3.32
C VAL A 19 0.94 9.75 -3.05
N TYR A 20 1.98 10.48 -2.66
CA TYR A 20 1.92 11.91 -2.40
C TYR A 20 3.15 12.62 -2.97
N ARG A 21 3.02 13.93 -3.21
CA ARG A 21 4.15 14.76 -3.65
C ARG A 21 4.96 15.24 -2.46
N GLU A 22 6.28 15.10 -2.54
CA GLU A 22 7.24 15.65 -1.58
C GLU A 22 8.32 16.39 -2.36
N ASP A 23 8.36 17.71 -2.19
CA ASP A 23 9.23 18.61 -2.95
C ASP A 23 9.11 18.45 -4.49
N SER A 24 10.19 18.00 -5.12
CA SER A 24 10.33 17.81 -6.58
C SER A 24 10.05 16.38 -7.04
N LYS A 25 9.70 15.48 -6.12
CA LYS A 25 9.45 14.06 -6.40
C LYS A 25 8.11 13.60 -5.80
N TYR A 26 7.72 12.40 -6.16
CA TYR A 26 6.61 11.69 -5.54
C TYR A 26 7.16 10.57 -4.67
N VAL A 27 6.47 10.32 -3.56
CA VAL A 27 6.73 9.22 -2.65
C VAL A 27 5.52 8.29 -2.70
N GLY A 28 5.78 7.01 -2.96
CA GLY A 28 4.81 5.93 -2.94
C GLY A 28 5.07 5.06 -1.72
N VAL A 29 4.01 4.65 -1.03
CA VAL A 29 4.09 3.77 0.13
C VAL A 29 3.04 2.67 0.01
N CYS A 30 3.46 1.40 0.10
CA CYS A 30 2.59 0.31 0.51
C CYS A 30 2.58 0.26 2.03
N LEU A 31 1.52 0.80 2.61
CA LEU A 31 1.39 1.02 4.06
C LEU A 31 1.38 -0.30 4.83
N THR A 32 0.92 -1.37 4.20
CA THR A 32 0.74 -2.69 4.79
C THR A 32 2.05 -3.45 4.97
N PHE A 33 2.97 -3.31 4.01
CA PHE A 33 4.23 -4.08 3.96
C PHE A 33 5.48 -3.23 4.22
N ASP A 34 5.30 -1.93 4.49
CA ASP A 34 6.39 -0.98 4.71
C ASP A 34 7.37 -1.01 3.52
N ILE A 35 6.81 -0.83 2.32
CA ILE A 35 7.56 -0.67 1.07
C ILE A 35 7.41 0.78 0.66
N VAL A 36 8.54 1.45 0.43
CA VAL A 36 8.58 2.86 0.02
C VAL A 36 9.38 2.98 -1.27
N GLU A 37 8.84 3.72 -2.21
CA GLU A 37 9.49 4.04 -3.48
C GLU A 37 9.37 5.54 -3.78
N GLU A 38 10.28 6.04 -4.62
CA GLU A 38 10.27 7.44 -5.06
C GLU A 38 10.26 7.50 -6.58
N GLY A 39 9.58 8.51 -7.14
CA GLY A 39 9.45 8.66 -8.58
C GLY A 39 9.22 10.10 -9.01
N LYS A 40 9.34 10.35 -10.32
CA LYS A 40 9.04 11.66 -10.92
C LYS A 40 7.63 11.74 -11.49
N ASP A 41 7.05 10.59 -11.83
CA ASP A 41 5.69 10.47 -12.31
C ASP A 41 4.85 9.65 -11.31
N PRO A 42 3.71 10.15 -10.84
CA PRO A 42 2.93 9.48 -9.80
C PRO A 42 2.17 8.25 -10.33
N VAL A 43 1.88 8.17 -11.63
CA VAL A 43 1.18 7.04 -12.24
C VAL A 43 2.15 5.87 -12.41
N GLU A 44 3.34 6.14 -12.92
CA GLU A 44 4.41 5.13 -13.00
C GLU A 44 4.82 4.64 -11.61
N LEU A 45 4.94 5.56 -10.64
CA LEU A 45 5.25 5.21 -9.26
C LEU A 45 4.18 4.32 -8.63
N MET A 46 2.89 4.64 -8.85
CA MET A 46 1.78 3.81 -8.35
C MET A 46 1.81 2.41 -8.96
N LYS A 47 2.18 2.27 -10.24
CA LYS A 47 2.33 0.97 -10.89
C LYS A 47 3.50 0.19 -10.28
N SER A 48 4.67 0.83 -10.20
CA SER A 48 5.90 0.23 -9.64
C SER A 48 5.69 -0.32 -8.23
N ILE A 49 5.12 0.49 -7.34
CA ILE A 49 4.95 0.07 -5.95
C ILE A 49 3.88 -1.02 -5.77
N LYS A 50 2.88 -1.07 -6.66
CA LYS A 50 1.92 -2.19 -6.69
C LYS A 50 2.61 -3.48 -7.09
N GLU A 51 3.42 -3.45 -8.14
CA GLU A 51 4.20 -4.61 -8.58
C GLU A 51 5.16 -5.10 -7.48
N ALA A 52 5.83 -4.19 -6.77
CA ALA A 52 6.69 -4.52 -5.64
C ALA A 52 5.90 -5.17 -4.48
N ALA A 53 4.72 -4.65 -4.14
CA ALA A 53 3.88 -5.19 -3.08
C ALA A 53 3.29 -6.56 -3.45
N GLU A 54 2.87 -6.75 -4.70
CA GLU A 54 2.37 -8.03 -5.22
C GLU A 54 3.47 -9.08 -5.21
N LEU A 55 4.69 -8.74 -5.65
CA LEU A 55 5.84 -9.64 -5.61
C LEU A 55 6.22 -10.02 -4.17
N HIS A 56 6.18 -9.06 -3.23
CA HIS A 56 6.41 -9.34 -1.81
C HIS A 56 5.38 -10.33 -1.27
N LEU A 57 4.10 -10.08 -1.51
CA LEU A 57 3.00 -10.95 -1.09
C LEU A 57 3.15 -12.37 -1.68
N GLU A 58 3.41 -12.47 -2.98
CA GLU A 58 3.65 -13.75 -3.66
C GLU A 58 4.82 -14.49 -3.04
N THR A 59 5.95 -13.80 -2.82
CA THR A 59 7.16 -14.39 -2.24
C THR A 59 6.89 -14.92 -0.83
N VAL A 60 6.17 -14.17 0.01
CA VAL A 60 5.81 -14.59 1.37
C VAL A 60 4.90 -15.81 1.36
N ILE A 61 3.89 -15.85 0.48
CA ILE A 61 2.99 -17.00 0.36
C ILE A 61 3.72 -18.22 -0.19
N LYS A 62 4.40 -18.08 -1.34
CA LYS A 62 5.05 -19.18 -2.07
C LYS A 62 6.12 -19.88 -1.24
N ASN A 63 6.91 -19.12 -0.49
CA ASN A 63 7.98 -19.67 0.34
C ASN A 63 7.54 -19.96 1.77
N ASN A 64 6.24 -19.85 2.08
CA ASN A 64 5.67 -20.00 3.42
C ASN A 64 6.46 -19.21 4.49
N LEU A 65 6.78 -17.95 4.19
CA LEU A 65 7.52 -17.09 5.10
C LEU A 65 6.64 -16.69 6.31
N PRO A 66 7.24 -16.20 7.40
CA PRO A 66 6.52 -15.74 8.58
C PRO A 66 5.40 -14.71 8.30
N ASP A 67 4.29 -14.80 9.04
CA ASP A 67 3.08 -13.97 8.84
C ASP A 67 3.27 -12.50 9.24
N ASP A 68 4.31 -12.19 10.04
CA ASP A 68 4.70 -10.82 10.37
C ASP A 68 5.11 -10.02 9.13
N LEU A 69 5.64 -10.69 8.09
CA LEU A 69 5.95 -10.05 6.80
C LEU A 69 4.70 -9.57 6.03
N LEU A 70 3.52 -10.09 6.35
CA LEU A 70 2.24 -9.60 5.80
C LEU A 70 1.63 -8.44 6.61
N ASN A 71 2.21 -8.15 7.77
CA ASN A 71 1.71 -7.20 8.75
C ASN A 71 2.82 -6.23 9.21
N ARG A 72 3.85 -6.06 8.38
CA ARG A 72 4.95 -5.14 8.61
C ARG A 72 4.51 -3.73 8.22
N TYR A 73 3.62 -3.16 9.02
CA TYR A 73 3.01 -1.88 8.70
C TYR A 73 4.03 -0.73 8.72
N ALA A 74 3.88 0.19 7.79
CA ALA A 74 4.67 1.40 7.70
C ALA A 74 4.53 2.29 8.96
N PRO A 75 5.50 3.18 9.23
CA PRO A 75 5.44 4.15 10.32
C PRO A 75 4.14 4.98 10.33
N ASP A 76 3.71 5.38 11.53
CA ASP A 76 2.44 6.08 11.76
C ASP A 76 2.31 7.39 10.97
N GLU A 77 3.43 8.03 10.60
CA GLU A 77 3.44 9.26 9.80
C GLU A 77 2.82 9.07 8.40
N TYR A 78 3.04 7.91 7.75
CA TYR A 78 2.44 7.62 6.46
C TYR A 78 0.95 7.32 6.58
N TRP A 79 0.55 6.64 7.64
CA TRP A 79 -0.86 6.41 7.95
C TRP A 79 -1.60 7.71 8.22
N GLN A 80 -0.99 8.65 8.95
CA GLN A 80 -1.55 9.98 9.17
C GLN A 80 -1.81 10.70 7.84
N LYS A 81 -0.82 10.73 6.93
CA LYS A 81 -0.98 11.29 5.58
C LYS A 81 -2.11 10.60 4.80
N TYR A 82 -2.21 9.28 4.88
CA TYR A 82 -3.27 8.51 4.23
C TYR A 82 -4.67 8.91 4.72
N PHE A 83 -4.88 8.96 6.04
CA PHE A 83 -6.18 9.33 6.61
C PHE A 83 -6.51 10.81 6.40
N GLU A 84 -5.51 11.69 6.43
CA GLU A 84 -5.70 13.11 6.09
C GLU A 84 -6.14 13.28 4.64
N ALA A 85 -5.49 12.58 3.70
CA ALA A 85 -5.87 12.59 2.29
C ALA A 85 -7.27 12.01 2.08
N ALA A 86 -7.63 10.91 2.77
CA ALA A 86 -8.95 10.30 2.67
C ALA A 86 -10.05 11.27 3.13
N ARG A 87 -9.86 11.93 4.27
CA ARG A 87 -10.78 12.96 4.78
C ARG A 87 -10.94 14.15 3.82
N GLN A 88 -9.86 14.55 3.12
CA GLN A 88 -9.94 15.64 2.15
C GLN A 88 -10.77 15.27 0.92
N ILE A 89 -10.72 14.01 0.48
CA ILE A 89 -11.55 13.50 -0.63
C ILE A 89 -13.04 13.50 -0.22
N GLU A 90 -13.35 13.12 1.02
CA GLU A 90 -14.72 13.15 1.54
C GLU A 90 -15.33 14.56 1.61
N HIS A 91 -14.49 15.58 1.84
CA HIS A 91 -14.94 16.96 2.08
C HIS A 91 -14.75 17.94 0.91
N ARG A 92 -14.07 17.56 -0.19
CA ARG A 92 -13.91 18.40 -1.38
C ARG A 92 -14.09 17.60 -2.68
N PRO A 93 -14.93 18.05 -3.63
CA PRO A 93 -14.83 17.56 -4.99
C PRO A 93 -13.52 18.13 -5.57
N THR A 94 -12.57 17.23 -5.83
CA THR A 94 -11.34 17.41 -6.61
C THR A 94 -10.35 18.49 -6.16
N SER A 95 -9.35 18.09 -5.34
CA SER A 95 -8.10 18.85 -5.21
C SER A 95 -6.90 17.91 -5.25
N ARG A 96 -5.98 18.21 -6.18
CA ARG A 96 -4.78 17.46 -6.53
C ARG A 96 -3.79 17.43 -5.35
N SER A 97 -3.52 16.27 -4.75
CA SER A 97 -2.19 16.03 -4.17
C SER A 97 -1.86 14.56 -3.82
N GLY A 98 -2.80 13.62 -3.92
CA GLY A 98 -2.45 12.21 -3.69
C GLY A 98 -3.41 11.20 -4.31
N PHE A 99 -2.87 10.01 -4.56
CA PHE A 99 -3.63 8.83 -4.98
C PHE A 99 -3.69 7.86 -3.80
N LEU A 100 -4.91 7.49 -3.41
CA LEU A 100 -5.16 6.46 -2.42
C LEU A 100 -5.79 5.26 -3.12
N THR A 101 -5.36 4.06 -2.77
CA THR A 101 -6.00 2.84 -3.27
C THR A 101 -5.86 1.72 -2.25
N ILE A 102 -6.91 0.91 -2.14
CA ILE A 102 -6.96 -0.30 -1.34
C ILE A 102 -7.09 -1.46 -2.31
N SER A 103 -6.15 -2.40 -2.27
CA SER A 103 -6.16 -3.61 -3.08
C SER A 103 -6.45 -4.82 -2.18
N PRO A 104 -7.67 -5.35 -2.17
CA PRO A 104 -7.96 -6.59 -1.46
C PRO A 104 -7.29 -7.76 -2.19
N TYR A 105 -6.81 -8.74 -1.42
CA TYR A 105 -6.29 -9.98 -1.99
C TYR A 105 -6.91 -11.20 -1.30
N SER A 106 -6.99 -12.29 -2.06
CA SER A 106 -7.36 -13.62 -1.60
C SER A 106 -6.46 -14.63 -2.30
N SER A 107 -6.00 -15.67 -1.59
CA SER A 107 -5.17 -16.73 -2.17
C SER A 107 -5.87 -17.45 -3.32
N ALA A 108 -7.21 -17.40 -3.39
CA ALA A 108 -8.00 -17.95 -4.50
C ALA A 108 -7.91 -17.11 -5.79
N MET A 109 -7.50 -15.84 -5.69
CA MET A 109 -7.43 -14.90 -6.82
C MET A 109 -6.00 -14.72 -7.35
N MET A 110 -4.99 -15.28 -6.66
CA MET A 110 -3.61 -15.22 -7.12
C MET A 110 -3.34 -16.32 -8.15
N PRO A 111 -2.78 -15.99 -9.33
CA PRO A 111 -2.42 -16.99 -10.31
C PRO A 111 -1.41 -17.99 -9.71
N GLN A 112 -1.74 -19.27 -9.76
CA GLN A 112 -0.81 -20.35 -9.39
C GLN A 112 0.21 -20.51 -10.53
N PHE A 113 1.34 -19.81 -10.45
CA PHE A 113 2.45 -20.08 -11.34
C PHE A 113 3.26 -21.26 -10.77
N ALA A 114 3.04 -22.43 -11.37
CA ALA A 114 3.83 -23.64 -11.18
C ALA A 114 5.20 -23.53 -11.86
#